data_AF-A0A8J7T1Y2-F1
#
_entry.id   AF-A0A8J7T1Y2-F1
#
_cell.length_a   1.000
_cell.length_b   1.000
_cell.length_c   1.000
_cell.angle_alpha   90.00
_cell.angle_beta   90.00
_cell.angle_gamma   90.00
#
_symmetry.space_group_name_H-M   'P 1'
#
loop_
_entity.id
_entity.type
_entity.pdbx_description
1 polymer ?
#
loop_
_entity_poly.entity_id
_entity_poly.type
_entity_poly.pdbx_seq_one_letter_code
_entity_poly.pdbx_strand_id
1 'polypeptide(L)' 'MRQATTKRLTSRAMAFVLAGGRGSRMMELTDKRAKPAVYFGGKTRIIDFALSNALN' A
#
# COMPACT_ATOMS: atom_id res chain seq x y z
N MET A 1 0.92 -4.33 41.96
CA MET A 1 1.34 -4.74 40.60
C MET A 1 0.88 -3.69 39.61
N ARG A 2 1.80 -2.91 39.00
CA ARG A 2 1.46 -1.95 37.95
C ARG A 2 1.27 -2.71 36.64
N GLN A 3 0.05 -2.76 36.11
CA GLN A 3 -0.19 -3.16 34.73
C GLN A 3 0.59 -2.18 33.83
N ALA A 4 1.65 -2.66 33.20
CA ALA A 4 2.24 -1.94 32.08
C ALA A 4 1.18 -1.93 30.97
N THR A 5 0.65 -0.76 30.64
CA THR A 5 -0.24 -0.58 29.50
C THR A 5 0.53 -0.93 28.23
N THR A 6 0.30 -2.12 27.69
CA THR A 6 0.89 -2.56 26.43
C THR A 6 0.35 -1.68 25.30
N LYS A 7 1.06 -0.58 24.99
CA LYS A 7 0.71 0.30 23.89
C LYS A 7 0.95 -0.45 22.57
N ARG A 8 -0.06 -0.46 21.68
CA ARG A 8 0.07 -1.09 20.35
C ARG A 8 1.25 -0.47 19.60
N LEU A 9 2.20 -1.29 19.15
CA LEU A 9 3.37 -0.83 18.37
C LEU A 9 2.94 -0.07 17.10
N THR A 10 1.84 -0.49 16.47
CA THR A 10 1.26 0.15 15.28
C THR A 10 0.90 1.62 15.49
N SER A 11 0.52 2.03 16.72
CA SER A 11 0.22 3.44 17.03
C SER A 11 1.42 4.38 16.98
N ARG A 12 2.64 3.84 16.89
CA ARG A 12 3.90 4.58 16.77
C ARG A 12 4.66 4.25 15.47
N ALA A 13 4.04 3.45 14.58
CA ALA A 13 4.64 3.07 13.32
C ALA A 13 4.20 4.01 12.19
N MET A 14 5.07 4.21 11.20
CA MET A 14 4.75 4.92 9.97
C MET A 14 4.88 3.95 8.79
N ALA A 15 3.84 3.85 7.98
CA ALA A 15 3.91 3.10 6.73
C ALA A 15 4.46 4.00 5.62
N PHE A 16 5.53 3.56 4.96
CA PHE A 16 6.10 4.23 3.80
C PHE A 16 5.97 3.34 2.57
N VAL A 17 5.05 3.69 1.66
CA VAL A 17 4.77 2.89 0.45
C VAL A 17 5.61 3.40 -0.71
N LEU A 18 6.54 2.56 -1.19
CA LEU A 18 7.34 2.83 -2.38
C LEU A 18 6.52 2.59 -3.66
N ALA A 19 5.58 3.51 -3.94
CA ALA A 19 4.63 3.41 -5.05
C ALA A 19 5.22 3.83 -6.42
N GLY A 20 6.53 3.68 -6.60
CA GLY A 20 7.22 3.99 -7.85
C GLY A 20 7.34 2.78 -8.78
N GLY A 21 7.78 3.05 -10.01
CA GLY A 21 8.09 2.03 -11.01
C GLY A 21 7.01 1.87 -12.09
N ARG A 22 7.46 1.87 -13.34
CA ARG A 22 6.60 1.67 -14.51
C ARG A 22 6.01 0.27 -14.53
N GLY A 23 6.81 -0.75 -14.22
CA GLY A 23 6.40 -2.15 -14.41
C GLY A 23 6.46 -2.54 -15.88
N SER A 24 7.65 -2.46 -16.48
CA SER A 24 7.90 -2.66 -17.93
C SER A 24 7.28 -3.92 -18.52
N ARG A 25 7.17 -4.99 -17.74
CA ARG A 25 6.54 -6.27 -18.15
C ARG A 25 5.02 -6.19 -18.36
N MET A 26 4.39 -5.08 -17.96
CA MET A 26 2.96 -4.82 -18.13
C MET A 26 2.65 -3.97 -19.38
N MET A 27 3.69 -3.61 -20.14
CA MET A 27 3.56 -2.97 -21.46
C MET A 27 2.60 -1.76 -21.42
N GLU A 28 1.63 -1.71 -22.34
CA GLU A 28 0.71 -0.59 -22.59
C GLU A 28 -0.11 -0.20 -21.36
N LEU A 29 -0.36 -1.14 -20.44
CA LEU A 29 -1.09 -0.89 -19.19
C LEU A 29 -0.39 0.15 -18.30
N THR A 30 0.91 0.36 -18.51
CA THR A 30 1.76 1.23 -17.69
C THR A 30 2.43 2.37 -18.48
N ASP A 31 2.00 2.60 -19.72
CA ASP A 31 2.57 3.67 -20.56
C ASP A 31 2.25 5.07 -20.03
N LYS A 32 1.05 5.23 -19.46
CA LYS A 32 0.54 6.52 -18.96
C LYS A 32 0.34 6.55 -17.44
N ARG A 33 0.72 5.48 -16.73
CA ARG A 33 0.53 5.34 -15.29
C ARG A 33 1.59 4.44 -14.67
N ALA A 34 1.98 4.73 -13.44
CA ALA A 34 2.83 3.82 -12.68
C ALA A 34 2.08 2.50 -12.39
N LYS A 35 2.83 1.41 -12.21
CA LYS A 35 2.28 0.09 -11.86
C LYS A 35 1.28 0.14 -10.70
N PRO A 36 1.51 0.88 -9.60
CA PRO A 36 0.56 0.92 -8.47
C PRO A 36 -0.79 1.57 -8.81
N ALA A 37 -0.86 2.40 -9.86
CA ALA A 37 -2.07 3.06 -10.33
C ALA A 37 -2.88 2.22 -11.33
N VAL A 38 -2.43 1.02 -11.66
CA VAL A 38 -3.18 0.08 -12.53
C VAL A 38 -4.43 -0.40 -11.79
N TYR A 39 -5.56 -0.41 -12.50
CA TYR A 39 -6.83 -0.92 -11.98
C TYR A 39 -6.76 -2.44 -11.75
N PHE A 40 -7.37 -2.90 -10.67
CA PHE A 40 -7.47 -4.30 -10.30
C PHE A 40 -8.84 -4.55 -9.67
N GLY A 41 -9.45 -5.72 -9.90
CA GLY A 41 -10.72 -6.07 -9.23
C GLY A 41 -11.90 -5.12 -9.51
N GLY A 42 -11.93 -4.46 -10.68
CA GLY A 42 -13.03 -3.59 -11.10
C GLY A 42 -12.89 -2.13 -10.66
N LYS A 43 -13.02 -1.85 -9.36
CA LYS A 43 -13.05 -0.46 -8.85
C LYS A 43 -11.79 -0.02 -8.10
N THR A 44 -10.88 -0.94 -7.79
CA THR A 44 -9.67 -0.63 -7.00
C THR A 44 -8.43 -0.55 -7.89
N ARG A 45 -7.33 -0.11 -7.31
CA ARG A 45 -5.98 -0.09 -7.89
C ARG A 45 -5.04 -0.94 -7.04
N ILE A 46 -3.90 -1.33 -7.62
CA ILE A 46 -2.91 -2.16 -6.93
C ILE A 46 -2.44 -1.53 -5.60
N ILE A 47 -2.27 -0.19 -5.55
CA ILE A 47 -1.84 0.51 -4.34
C ILE A 47 -2.83 0.38 -3.18
N ASP A 48 -4.12 0.19 -3.47
CA ASP A 48 -5.17 0.16 -2.45
C ASP A 48 -4.95 -1.00 -1.47
N PHE A 49 -4.41 -2.14 -1.94
CA PHE A 49 -4.09 -3.28 -1.07
C PHE A 49 -3.03 -2.94 -0.02
N ALA A 50 -1.97 -2.22 -0.41
CA ALA A 50 -0.92 -1.82 0.53
C ALA A 50 -1.44 -0.81 1.58
N LEU A 51 -2.29 0.12 1.15
CA LEU A 51 -2.89 1.12 2.03
C LEU A 51 -3.93 0.50 2.97
N SER A 52 -4.80 -0.39 2.47
CA SER A 52 -5.75 -1.13 3.31
C SER A 52 -5.03 -1.97 4.36
N ASN A 53 -3.91 -2.62 4.02
CA ASN A 53 -3.12 -3.38 4.99
C ASN A 53 -2.44 -2.48 6.04
N ALA A 54 -2.08 -1.24 5.69
CA ALA A 54 -1.49 -0.31 6.65
C ALA A 54 -2.53 0.28 7.61
N LEU A 55 -3.81 0.32 7.21
CA LEU A 55 -4.92 0.83 8.00
C LEU A 55 -5.51 -0.21 8.97
N ASN A 56 -5.50 -1.49 8.60
CA ASN A 56 -6.02 -2.61 9.40
C ASN A 56 -5.01 -3.10 10.45
#